data_AF-A0A6C0HQ62-F1
#
_entry.id   AF-A0A6C0HQ62-F1
#
_cell.length_a   1.000
_cell.length_b   1.000
_cell.length_c   1.000
_cell.angle_alpha   90.00
_cell.angle_beta   90.00
_cell.angle_gamma   90.00
#
_symmetry.space_group_name_H-M   'P 1'
#
loop_
_entity.id
_entity.type
_entity.pdbx_description
1 polymer ?
#
loop_
_entity_poly.entity_id
_entity_poly.type
_entity_poly.pdbx_seq_one_letter_code
_entity_poly.pdbx_strand_id
1 'polypeptide(L)'
;MRIKLSEKYQTEREDICNKLINILKLDDNNSFLLCNLDEDVEKQNQIMEMKEEIQKYFACSTISSFKPNFECKRPYLNSVRSILRQQKYNFIGNDYTIKINNVPKKTIRYIIFRENK
;
A
#
# COMPACT_ATOMS: atom_id res chain seq x y z
N MET A 1 -15.49 -22.36 -17.15
CA MET A 1 -14.31 -21.47 -17.07
C MET A 1 -14.27 -20.87 -15.66
N ARG A 2 -13.12 -20.88 -14.96
CA ARG A 2 -13.00 -20.28 -13.62
C ARG A 2 -12.93 -18.76 -13.76
N ILE A 3 -13.93 -18.05 -13.26
CA ILE A 3 -13.96 -16.57 -13.26
C ILE A 3 -12.83 -16.05 -12.36
N LYS A 4 -12.09 -15.04 -12.82
CA LYS A 4 -11.02 -14.43 -12.02
C LYS A 4 -11.62 -13.59 -10.90
N LEU A 5 -10.97 -13.58 -9.73
CA LEU A 5 -11.39 -12.73 -8.61
C LEU A 5 -11.44 -11.24 -9.00
N SER A 6 -10.53 -10.80 -9.86
CA SER A 6 -10.49 -9.43 -10.41
C SER A 6 -11.71 -9.07 -11.24
N GLU A 7 -12.36 -10.05 -11.88
CA GLU A 7 -13.56 -9.84 -12.69
C GLU A 7 -14.82 -9.89 -11.83
N LYS A 8 -14.83 -10.77 -10.81
CA LYS A 8 -15.98 -11.01 -9.94
C LYS A 8 -16.19 -9.92 -8.88
N TYR A 9 -15.12 -9.40 -8.29
CA TYR A 9 -15.17 -8.50 -7.13
C TYR A 9 -14.62 -7.11 -7.44
N GLN A 10 -15.00 -6.54 -8.58
CA GLN A 10 -14.44 -5.26 -9.04
C GLN A 10 -14.70 -4.14 -8.02
N THR A 11 -15.92 -4.03 -7.52
CA THR A 11 -16.34 -3.00 -6.56
C THR A 11 -15.61 -3.15 -5.23
N GLU A 12 -15.63 -4.34 -4.63
CA GLU A 12 -15.01 -4.58 -3.33
C GLU A 12 -13.49 -4.37 -3.38
N ARG A 13 -12.86 -4.74 -4.51
CA ARG A 13 -11.43 -4.50 -4.69
C ARG A 13 -11.12 -3.01 -4.83
N GLU A 14 -11.97 -2.23 -5.49
CA GLU A 14 -11.80 -0.76 -5.57
C GLU A 14 -12.01 -0.12 -4.19
N ASP A 15 -13.02 -0.56 -3.44
CA ASP A 15 -13.29 -0.09 -2.07
C ASP A 15 -12.10 -0.36 -1.14
N ILE A 16 -11.46 -1.53 -1.25
CA ILE A 16 -10.23 -1.85 -0.53
C ILE A 16 -9.10 -0.89 -0.92
N CYS A 17 -8.91 -0.61 -2.21
CA CYS A 17 -7.90 0.34 -2.65
C CYS A 17 -8.17 1.75 -2.08
N ASN A 18 -9.42 2.21 -2.10
CA ASN A 18 -9.83 3.49 -1.53
C ASN A 18 -9.57 3.55 -0.02
N LYS A 19 -9.94 2.50 0.73
CA LYS A 19 -9.63 2.38 2.16
C LYS A 19 -8.13 2.48 2.44
N LEU A 20 -7.30 1.75 1.69
CA LEU A 20 -5.84 1.78 1.86
C LEU A 20 -5.26 3.17 1.57
N ILE A 21 -5.72 3.83 0.51
CA ILE A 21 -5.31 5.20 0.16
C ILE A 21 -5.74 6.20 1.24
N ASN A 22 -6.97 6.05 1.78
CA ASN A 22 -7.48 6.87 2.86
C ASN A 22 -6.67 6.71 4.15
N ILE A 23 -6.21 5.50 4.48
CA ILE A 23 -5.32 5.26 5.63
C ILE A 23 -3.97 5.96 5.42
N LEU A 24 -3.39 5.86 4.21
CA LEU A 24 -2.12 6.52 3.92
C LEU A 24 -2.20 8.04 4.09
N LYS A 25 -3.37 8.65 3.83
CA LYS A 25 -3.60 10.10 3.83
C LYS A 25 -2.57 10.81 2.94
N LEU A 26 -2.71 10.60 1.64
CA LEU A 26 -1.83 11.20 0.64
C LEU A 26 -1.91 12.73 0.68
N ASP A 27 -0.79 13.39 0.37
CA ASP A 27 -0.73 14.84 0.21
C ASP A 27 -1.32 15.30 -1.14
N ASP A 28 -1.33 16.61 -1.38
CA ASP A 28 -1.84 17.22 -2.62
C ASP A 28 -1.16 16.72 -3.90
N ASN A 29 0.00 16.07 -3.79
CA ASN A 29 0.73 15.47 -4.91
C ASN A 29 0.48 13.95 -5.02
N ASN A 30 -0.58 13.44 -4.39
CA ASN A 30 -0.89 12.01 -4.28
C ASN A 30 0.28 11.20 -3.72
N SER A 31 0.97 11.75 -2.72
CA SER A 31 2.19 11.15 -2.22
C SER A 31 2.26 11.10 -0.70
N PHE A 32 3.15 10.26 -0.18
CA PHE A 32 3.46 10.20 1.24
C PHE A 32 4.95 9.89 1.47
N LEU A 33 5.46 10.21 2.65
CA LEU A 33 6.83 9.91 3.05
C LEU A 33 6.89 8.58 3.80
N LEU A 34 7.83 7.72 3.40
CA LEU A 34 8.02 6.42 4.05
C LEU A 34 8.32 6.56 5.55
N CYS A 35 9.20 7.49 5.93
CA CYS A 35 9.53 7.71 7.33
C CYS A 35 8.31 8.05 8.20
N ASN A 36 7.34 8.80 7.67
CA ASN A 36 6.14 9.15 8.41
C ASN A 36 5.26 7.91 8.60
N LEU A 37 5.19 7.02 7.60
CA LEU A 37 4.47 5.75 7.73
C LEU A 37 5.19 4.79 8.68
N ASP A 38 6.52 4.73 8.65
CA ASP A 38 7.35 3.91 9.56
C ASP A 38 7.20 4.36 11.03
N GLU A 39 6.89 5.64 11.28
CA GLU A 39 6.69 6.23 12.62
C GLU A 39 5.21 6.19 13.10
N ASP A 40 4.24 6.00 12.19
CA ASP A 40 2.80 5.99 12.48
C ASP A 40 2.27 4.56 12.71
N VAL A 41 2.35 4.10 13.97
CA VAL A 41 1.92 2.74 14.38
C VAL A 41 0.42 2.53 14.17
N GLU A 42 -0.40 3.57 14.30
CA GLU A 42 -1.85 3.47 14.11
C GLU A 42 -2.19 3.11 12.67
N LYS A 43 -1.62 3.83 11.70
CA LYS A 43 -1.79 3.50 10.27
C LYS A 43 -1.24 2.13 9.93
N GLN A 44 -0.09 1.75 10.50
CA GLN A 44 0.49 0.42 10.29
C GLN A 44 -0.48 -0.67 10.73
N ASN A 45 -1.07 -0.56 11.91
CA ASN A 45 -2.04 -1.53 12.42
C ASN A 45 -3.30 -1.59 11.57
N GLN A 46 -3.88 -0.43 11.21
CA GLN A 46 -5.06 -0.36 10.33
C GLN A 46 -4.84 -1.09 8.99
N ILE A 47 -3.68 -0.90 8.36
CA ILE A 47 -3.33 -1.62 7.10
C ILE A 47 -3.25 -3.13 7.34
N MET A 48 -2.71 -3.55 8.49
CA MET A 48 -2.47 -4.96 8.79
C MET A 48 -3.77 -5.70 9.17
N GLU A 49 -4.70 -5.03 9.83
CA GLU A 49 -6.03 -5.54 10.16
C GLU A 49 -6.87 -5.82 8.90
N MET A 50 -6.64 -5.06 7.81
CA MET A 50 -7.31 -5.28 6.53
C MET A 50 -6.91 -6.59 5.83
N LYS A 51 -5.89 -7.32 6.30
CA LYS A 51 -5.37 -8.52 5.62
C LYS A 51 -6.44 -9.58 5.37
N GLU A 52 -7.31 -9.85 6.36
CA GLU A 52 -8.35 -10.85 6.22
C GLU A 52 -9.39 -10.45 5.16
N GLU A 53 -9.76 -9.17 5.10
CA GLU A 53 -10.66 -8.63 4.09
C GLU A 53 -10.02 -8.72 2.70
N ILE A 54 -8.75 -8.32 2.58
CA ILE A 54 -7.99 -8.38 1.33
C ILE A 54 -7.91 -9.80 0.77
N GLN A 55 -7.67 -10.82 1.62
CA GLN A 55 -7.57 -12.21 1.20
C GLN A 55 -8.85 -12.77 0.57
N LYS A 56 -10.03 -12.19 0.86
CA LYS A 56 -11.30 -12.61 0.26
C LYS A 56 -11.39 -12.25 -1.23
N TYR A 57 -10.73 -11.17 -1.65
CA TYR A 57 -10.93 -10.56 -2.98
C TYR A 57 -9.65 -10.47 -3.83
N PHE A 58 -8.48 -10.65 -3.22
CA PHE A 58 -7.18 -10.58 -3.89
C PHE A 58 -6.40 -11.89 -3.82
N ALA A 59 -5.67 -12.20 -4.90
CA ALA A 59 -4.72 -13.29 -4.91
C ALA A 59 -3.46 -12.86 -4.13
N CYS A 60 -3.33 -13.33 -2.89
CA CYS A 60 -2.29 -12.88 -1.96
C CYS A 60 -1.12 -13.86 -1.81
N SER A 61 -1.16 -15.03 -2.47
CA SER A 61 -0.15 -16.09 -2.32
C SER A 61 1.27 -15.68 -2.70
N THR A 62 1.41 -14.69 -3.59
CA THR A 62 2.70 -14.14 -4.03
C THR A 62 3.14 -12.92 -3.23
N ILE A 63 2.28 -12.38 -2.35
CA ILE A 63 2.57 -11.19 -1.56
C ILE A 63 3.27 -11.61 -0.27
N SER A 64 4.52 -11.18 -0.09
CA SER A 64 5.37 -11.54 1.06
C SER A 64 4.72 -11.29 2.41
N SER A 65 4.00 -10.18 2.59
CA SER A 65 3.33 -9.85 3.84
C SER A 65 2.19 -10.80 4.22
N PHE A 66 1.69 -11.61 3.28
CA PHE A 66 0.60 -12.59 3.49
C PHE A 66 1.10 -14.03 3.59
N LYS A 67 2.41 -14.28 3.40
CA LYS A 67 2.97 -15.62 3.51
C LYS A 67 3.18 -15.99 4.97
N PRO A 68 2.71 -17.17 5.42
CA PRO A 68 3.06 -17.67 6.74
C PRO A 68 4.57 -17.94 6.79
N ASN A 69 5.21 -17.66 7.93
CA ASN A 69 6.64 -17.91 8.18
C ASN A 69 7.61 -17.18 7.23
N PHE A 70 7.21 -16.03 6.67
CA PHE A 70 8.09 -15.19 5.87
C PHE A 70 8.34 -13.85 6.57
N GLU A 71 9.61 -13.52 6.80
CA GLU A 71 9.97 -12.24 7.40
C GLU A 71 9.88 -11.12 6.35
N CYS A 72 8.98 -10.17 6.57
CA CYS A 72 8.82 -9.00 5.71
C CYS A 72 9.15 -7.74 6.51
N LYS A 73 10.25 -7.05 6.16
CA LYS A 73 10.74 -5.85 6.89
C LYS A 73 9.69 -4.75 7.09
N ARG A 74 8.80 -4.54 6.10
CA ARG A 74 7.72 -3.55 6.15
C ARG A 74 6.43 -4.17 5.60
N PRO A 75 5.72 -4.98 6.42
CA PRO A 75 4.60 -5.75 5.92
C PRO A 75 3.42 -4.85 5.53
N TYR A 76 3.22 -3.72 6.19
CA TYR A 76 2.20 -2.71 5.83
C TYR A 76 2.47 -2.14 4.42
N LEU A 77 3.70 -1.66 4.16
CA LEU A 77 4.08 -1.08 2.87
C LEU A 77 4.03 -2.14 1.76
N ASN A 78 4.51 -3.35 2.03
CA ASN A 78 4.47 -4.45 1.08
C ASN A 78 3.03 -4.83 0.70
N SER A 79 2.12 -4.85 1.69
CA SER A 79 0.69 -5.12 1.48
C SER A 79 0.08 -4.05 0.57
N VAL A 80 0.15 -2.77 0.96
CA VAL A 80 -0.45 -1.67 0.20
C VAL A 80 0.08 -1.63 -1.24
N ARG A 81 1.41 -1.66 -1.40
CA ARG A 81 2.04 -1.62 -2.73
C ARG A 81 1.58 -2.76 -3.62
N SER A 82 1.49 -3.98 -3.08
CA SER A 82 1.14 -5.16 -3.87
C SER A 82 -0.33 -5.17 -4.26
N ILE A 83 -1.22 -4.76 -3.35
CA ILE A 83 -2.67 -4.69 -3.60
C ILE A 83 -3.01 -3.60 -4.61
N LEU A 84 -2.47 -2.39 -4.45
CA LEU A 84 -2.68 -1.29 -5.39
C LEU A 84 -2.21 -1.66 -6.82
N ARG A 85 -1.06 -2.31 -6.95
CA ARG A 85 -0.56 -2.78 -8.26
C ARG A 85 -1.48 -3.80 -8.92
N GLN A 86 -2.16 -4.66 -8.15
CA GLN A 86 -3.17 -5.58 -8.71
C GLN A 86 -4.42 -4.86 -9.25
N GLN A 87 -4.62 -3.59 -8.88
CA GLN A 87 -5.66 -2.72 -9.43
C GLN A 87 -5.11 -1.64 -10.37
N LYS A 88 -3.94 -1.89 -10.97
CA LYS A 88 -3.29 -1.03 -11.97
C LYS A 88 -2.90 0.37 -11.47
N TYR A 89 -2.79 0.55 -10.16
CA TYR A 89 -2.17 1.75 -9.62
C TYR A 89 -0.65 1.69 -9.80
N ASN A 90 -0.09 2.81 -10.24
CA ASN A 90 1.33 3.09 -10.18
C ASN A 90 1.71 3.42 -8.73
N PHE A 91 2.81 2.83 -8.28
CA PHE A 91 3.37 3.05 -6.94
C PHE A 91 4.87 3.25 -7.08
N ILE A 92 5.26 4.52 -7.20
CA ILE A 92 6.62 4.96 -7.57
C ILE A 92 7.29 5.53 -6.33
N GLY A 93 8.50 5.06 -6.01
CA GLY A 93 9.30 5.60 -4.91
C GLY A 93 10.48 6.38 -5.45
N ASN A 94 10.62 7.64 -5.00
CA ASN A 94 11.75 8.49 -5.32
C ASN A 94 12.54 8.81 -4.05
N ASP A 95 13.86 8.86 -4.17
CA ASP A 95 14.71 9.31 -3.06
C ASP A 95 14.33 10.75 -2.69
N TYR A 96 14.24 10.99 -1.38
CA TYR A 96 13.85 12.28 -0.85
C TYR A 96 14.65 12.58 0.41
N THR A 97 15.00 13.85 0.61
CA THR A 97 15.72 14.30 1.81
C THR A 97 14.85 15.28 2.55
N ILE A 98 14.56 14.97 3.81
CA ILE A 98 13.88 15.88 4.74
C ILE A 98 14.90 16.44 5.72
N LYS A 99 14.67 17.65 6.20
CA LYS A 99 15.45 18.24 7.29
C LYS A 99 14.64 18.05 8.58
N ILE A 100 15.12 17.22 9.49
CA ILE A 100 14.56 17.09 10.84
C ILE A 100 15.58 17.70 11.79
N ASN A 101 15.18 18.70 12.58
CA ASN A 101 16.08 19.41 13.50
C ASN A 101 17.36 19.92 12.82
N ASN A 102 17.23 20.45 11.61
CA ASN A 102 18.34 20.91 10.76
C ASN A 102 19.34 19.83 10.31
N VAL A 103 19.07 18.55 10.60
CA VAL A 103 19.86 17.41 10.12
C VAL A 103 19.17 16.79 8.91
N PRO A 104 19.88 16.58 7.79
CA PRO A 104 19.31 15.90 6.62
C PRO A 104 19.11 14.41 6.91
N LYS A 105 17.87 13.94 6.80
CA LYS A 105 17.48 12.52 6.86
C LYS A 105 17.00 12.08 5.49
N LYS A 106 17.60 11.01 4.97
CA LYS A 106 17.15 10.37 3.72
C LYS A 106 15.91 9.54 3.99
N THR A 107 14.96 9.61 3.06
CA THR A 107 13.70 8.86 3.07
C THR A 107 13.28 8.60 1.62
N ILE A 108 12.16 7.90 1.43
CA ILE A 108 11.55 7.71 0.11
C ILE A 108 10.21 8.42 0.12
N ARG A 109 9.96 9.22 -0.91
CA ARG A 109 8.63 9.75 -1.22
C ARG A 109 7.95 8.81 -2.20
N TYR A 110 6.84 8.23 -1.78
CA TYR A 110 6.03 7.38 -2.62
C TYR A 110 4.89 8.17 -3.25
N ILE A 111 4.75 8.10 -4.57
CA ILE A 111 3.68 8.70 -5.35
C ILE A 111 2.78 7.57 -5.85
N ILE A 112 1.48 7.75 -5.66
CA ILE A 112 0.45 6.77 -6.03
C ILE A 112 -0.52 7.43 -7.00
N PHE A 113 -0.72 6.83 -8.17
CA PHE A 113 -1.71 7.30 -9.13
C PHE A 113 -2.16 6.17 -10.04
N ARG A 114 -3.27 6.33 -10.73
CA ARG A 114 -3.73 5.43 -11.78
C ARG A 114 -3.95 6.25 -13.03
N GLU A 115 -3.40 5.81 -14.16
CA GLU A 115 -3.72 6.43 -15.44
C GLU A 115 -5.17 6.05 -15.79
N ASN A 116 -6.06 7.04 -15.82
CA ASN A 116 -7.39 6.84 -16.36
C ASN A 116 -7.26 6.67 -17.88
N LYS A 117 -7.66 5.50 -18.37
CA LYS A 117 -7.85 5.26 -19.80
C LYS A 117 -9.15 5.88 -20.27
#